data_AF-A0AAP6SGH9-F1
#
_entry.id   AF-A0AAP6SGH9-F1
#
_cell.length_a   1.000
_cell.length_b   1.000
_cell.length_c   1.000
_cell.angle_alpha   90.00
_cell.angle_beta   90.00
_cell.angle_gamma   90.00
#
_symmetry.space_group_name_H-M   'P 1'
#
loop_
_entity.id
_entity.type
_entity.pdbx_description
1 polymer ?
#
loop_
_entity_poly.entity_id
_entity_poly.type
_entity_poly.pdbx_seq_one_letter_code
_entity_poly.pdbx_strand_id
1 'polypeptide(L)'
;MKQTTLSSAFRTLFIAVMALTTATSFASIPLAGIYEMDARPDLSKHQMYLELDFINSRPDFTQSFTGKRAEFKLLPADFMNAKKLSQKFKGSSAPGFGKYRQQTLFSNTEEFRITNPRLKKGVVLVDWENTAGIKGEAVIIPQSDGSIITYGLTSFDRLLSPDGHKLQLVKSLLPPDFGRNFSDYAQPGSATASFVEEIKTDCGPDLKGTLKRLKEMPDTSLPEQSSVAASETPQATTDGKYVTIKMAGVNLQSAPDTRSAKVADTHMGEIFRLTDTPANGWVKARNIATGNEGYIETICLFDSKYPLTAPELAEQEVDEAYLVNTDVTEVCEQTSGWSFWKAGGNKVKALNSISLVYNDGRLRGYQYYYKGVAKDGYLLLDEQVEYGEENGTKLESPIIVWEDIADHHGVYVNGKLYMPANSGSGFDTDDWGE
;
A
#
# COMPACT_ATOMS: atom_id res chain seq x y z
N MET A 1 -56.09 -49.07 -29.23
CA MET A 1 -56.20 -50.09 -28.17
C MET A 1 -55.25 -49.72 -27.04
N LYS A 2 -55.84 -49.49 -25.85
CA LYS A 2 -55.30 -49.58 -24.49
C LYS A 2 -53.98 -48.90 -24.09
N GLN A 3 -54.16 -47.88 -23.24
CA GLN A 3 -53.28 -47.39 -22.18
C GLN A 3 -52.86 -48.48 -21.18
N THR A 4 -51.70 -48.27 -20.55
CA THR A 4 -51.34 -48.43 -19.11
C THR A 4 -49.84 -48.12 -18.97
N THR A 5 -49.27 -47.40 -18.00
CA THR A 5 -49.68 -46.40 -16.99
C THR A 5 -48.37 -45.78 -16.44
N LEU A 6 -48.43 -44.53 -15.99
CA LEU A 6 -47.39 -43.72 -15.32
C LEU A 6 -46.77 -44.39 -14.07
N SER A 7 -45.48 -44.11 -13.77
CA SER A 7 -45.12 -43.15 -12.70
C SER A 7 -43.61 -42.91 -12.53
N SER A 8 -43.28 -41.62 -12.38
CA SER A 8 -42.39 -41.05 -11.35
C SER A 8 -40.86 -41.15 -11.48
N ALA A 9 -40.26 -39.96 -11.63
CA ALA A 9 -39.00 -39.46 -11.09
C ALA A 9 -37.95 -39.10 -12.16
N PHE A 10 -37.93 -37.84 -12.62
CA PHE A 10 -37.01 -36.80 -12.13
C PHE A 10 -35.51 -37.14 -12.34
N ARG A 11 -34.90 -36.55 -13.36
CA ARG A 11 -33.89 -35.47 -13.21
C ARG A 11 -33.25 -35.15 -14.54
N THR A 12 -33.77 -34.10 -15.16
CA THR A 12 -33.05 -33.23 -16.09
C THR A 12 -31.72 -32.86 -15.46
N LEU A 13 -30.62 -33.20 -16.13
CA LEU A 13 -29.27 -32.84 -15.74
C LEU A 13 -29.11 -31.32 -15.88
N PHE A 14 -29.24 -30.60 -14.77
CA PHE A 14 -28.75 -29.23 -14.64
C PHE A 14 -27.22 -29.28 -14.76
N ILE A 15 -26.67 -28.88 -15.91
CA ILE A 15 -25.28 -28.40 -15.95
C ILE A 15 -25.33 -27.00 -15.36
N ALA A 16 -25.15 -26.92 -14.05
CA ALA A 16 -24.83 -25.67 -13.38
C ALA A 16 -23.39 -25.31 -13.78
N VAL A 17 -23.26 -24.44 -14.77
CA VAL A 17 -22.07 -23.59 -14.89
C VAL A 17 -22.11 -22.69 -13.65
N MET A 18 -21.49 -23.12 -12.55
CA MET A 18 -21.12 -22.20 -11.49
C MET A 18 -20.05 -21.27 -12.09
N ALA A 19 -20.50 -20.16 -12.66
CA ALA A 19 -19.68 -18.97 -12.66
C ALA A 19 -19.41 -18.69 -11.18
N LEU A 20 -18.22 -19.04 -10.69
CA LEU A 20 -17.70 -18.44 -9.47
C LEU A 20 -17.58 -16.95 -9.78
N THR A 21 -18.64 -16.20 -9.49
CA THR A 21 -18.51 -14.80 -9.14
C THR A 21 -17.70 -14.78 -7.86
N THR A 22 -16.37 -14.74 -7.99
CA THR A 22 -15.54 -14.29 -6.89
C THR A 22 -16.01 -12.87 -6.58
N ALA A 23 -16.68 -12.71 -5.44
CA ALA A 23 -16.95 -11.41 -4.89
C ALA A 23 -15.60 -10.82 -4.50
N THR A 24 -14.95 -10.14 -5.43
CA THR A 24 -13.79 -9.31 -5.12
C THR A 24 -14.30 -8.13 -4.30
N SER A 25 -13.93 -8.10 -3.02
CA SER A 25 -14.12 -6.93 -2.18
C SER A 25 -13.24 -5.80 -2.72
N PHE A 26 -13.84 -4.78 -3.30
CA PHE A 26 -13.11 -3.54 -3.60
C PHE A 26 -12.73 -2.84 -2.31
N ALA A 27 -11.50 -2.31 -2.30
CA ALA A 27 -11.08 -1.40 -1.26
C ALA A 27 -12.02 -0.19 -1.24
N SER A 28 -12.49 0.12 -0.05
CA SER A 28 -13.06 1.41 0.32
C SER A 28 -12.19 2.57 -0.17
N ILE A 29 -12.83 3.62 -0.65
CA ILE A 29 -12.13 4.67 -1.39
C ILE A 29 -11.50 5.70 -0.45
N PRO A 30 -10.16 5.78 -0.32
CA PRO A 30 -9.49 6.93 0.27
C PRO A 30 -9.54 8.07 -0.72
N LEU A 31 -10.36 9.09 -0.49
CA LEU A 31 -10.40 10.29 -1.36
C LEU A 31 -9.75 11.52 -0.72
N ALA A 32 -9.05 11.32 0.39
CA ALA A 32 -8.21 12.33 1.01
C ALA A 32 -6.76 11.84 1.08
N GLY A 33 -5.90 12.36 0.21
CA GLY A 33 -4.52 11.91 0.08
C GLY A 33 -3.70 12.77 -0.87
N ILE A 34 -2.40 12.61 -0.77
CA ILE A 34 -1.42 13.11 -1.71
C ILE A 34 -0.99 11.94 -2.58
N TYR A 35 -1.06 12.14 -3.89
CA TYR A 35 -0.73 11.18 -4.90
C TYR A 35 0.39 11.72 -5.79
N GLU A 36 1.35 10.86 -6.12
CA GLU A 36 2.47 11.18 -6.99
C GLU A 36 2.58 10.20 -8.14
N MET A 37 3.12 10.66 -9.27
CA MET A 37 3.41 9.85 -10.44
C MET A 37 4.66 10.39 -11.12
N ASP A 38 5.61 9.51 -11.43
CA ASP A 38 6.70 9.76 -12.36
C ASP A 38 6.78 8.55 -13.30
N ALA A 39 6.33 8.71 -14.54
CA ALA A 39 6.18 7.63 -15.53
C ALA A 39 6.83 8.00 -16.88
N ARG A 40 7.34 7.00 -17.61
CA ARG A 40 7.95 7.15 -18.94
C ARG A 40 7.46 6.09 -19.95
N PRO A 41 6.17 6.10 -20.32
CA PRO A 41 5.58 5.06 -21.18
C PRO A 41 5.99 5.12 -22.67
N ASP A 42 6.41 6.27 -23.20
CA ASP A 42 6.52 6.50 -24.65
C ASP A 42 7.60 7.52 -25.05
N LEU A 43 8.76 7.50 -24.37
CA LEU A 43 9.82 8.53 -24.46
C LEU A 43 9.38 9.93 -23.98
N SER A 44 8.13 10.11 -23.58
CA SER A 44 7.64 11.26 -22.83
C SER A 44 7.70 10.96 -21.35
N LYS A 45 8.13 11.94 -20.54
CA LYS A 45 8.09 11.86 -19.09
C LYS A 45 6.81 12.52 -18.58
N HIS A 46 5.98 11.75 -17.88
CA HIS A 46 4.72 12.18 -17.29
C HIS A 46 4.90 12.27 -15.78
N GLN A 47 4.76 13.48 -15.23
CA GLN A 47 4.96 13.72 -13.81
C GLN A 47 3.75 14.43 -13.22
N MET A 48 3.22 13.90 -12.13
CA MET A 48 2.02 14.46 -11.50
C MET A 48 2.12 14.47 -10.00
N TYR A 49 1.73 15.59 -9.42
CA TYR A 49 1.33 15.69 -8.02
C TYR A 49 -0.16 15.98 -7.98
N LEU A 50 -0.89 15.23 -7.15
CA LEU A 50 -2.31 15.44 -6.93
C LEU A 50 -2.62 15.37 -5.44
N GLU A 51 -3.15 16.45 -4.90
CA GLU A 51 -3.71 16.51 -3.56
C GLU A 51 -5.24 16.45 -3.66
N LEU A 52 -5.84 15.43 -3.06
CA LEU A 52 -7.29 15.31 -2.94
C LEU A 52 -7.66 15.38 -1.46
N ASP A 53 -8.71 16.11 -1.14
CA ASP A 53 -9.37 16.12 0.16
C ASP A 53 -10.87 16.39 -0.03
N PHE A 54 -11.60 15.35 -0.40
CA PHE A 54 -13.05 15.42 -0.63
C PHE A 54 -13.87 15.46 0.67
N ILE A 55 -13.20 15.50 1.84
CA ILE A 55 -13.82 15.40 3.16
C ILE A 55 -13.66 16.71 3.94
N ASN A 56 -12.44 17.23 4.05
CA ASN A 56 -12.13 18.37 4.93
C ASN A 56 -12.06 19.71 4.19
N SER A 57 -12.19 19.74 2.85
CA SER A 57 -12.16 20.96 2.02
C SER A 57 -11.01 21.90 2.38
N ARG A 58 -9.77 21.44 2.16
CA ARG A 58 -8.56 22.21 2.51
C ARG A 58 -8.38 23.47 1.65
N PRO A 59 -7.75 24.52 2.21
CA PRO A 59 -7.36 25.68 1.43
C PRO A 59 -6.16 25.34 0.51
N ASP A 60 -6.13 26.00 -0.66
CA ASP A 60 -5.20 25.89 -1.79
C ASP A 60 -3.91 25.04 -1.69
N PHE A 61 -3.58 24.34 -2.79
CA PHE A 61 -2.41 23.45 -2.90
C PHE A 61 -1.04 24.07 -2.71
N THR A 62 -0.91 25.40 -2.76
CA THR A 62 0.40 26.02 -2.53
C THR A 62 0.80 25.95 -1.06
N GLN A 63 -0.17 25.73 -0.16
CA GLN A 63 0.08 25.62 1.28
C GLN A 63 0.78 24.33 1.67
N SER A 64 0.63 23.27 0.88
CA SER A 64 1.39 22.02 1.02
C SER A 64 2.88 22.21 0.72
N PHE A 65 3.27 23.34 0.12
CA PHE A 65 4.64 23.60 -0.34
C PHE A 65 5.14 24.98 0.12
N THR A 66 5.62 25.05 1.36
CA THR A 66 6.18 26.29 1.94
C THR A 66 7.68 26.46 1.69
N GLY A 67 8.38 25.38 1.31
CA GLY A 67 9.80 25.37 0.98
C GLY A 67 10.12 25.83 -0.45
N LYS A 68 11.38 26.23 -0.71
CA LYS A 68 11.85 26.55 -2.09
C LYS A 68 11.77 25.33 -3.04
N ARG A 69 11.81 24.13 -2.47
CA ARG A 69 11.63 22.83 -3.11
C ARG A 69 10.73 21.99 -2.21
N ALA A 70 9.98 21.08 -2.81
CA ALA A 70 9.13 20.14 -2.09
C ALA A 70 9.87 18.82 -1.82
N GLU A 71 9.49 18.15 -0.74
CA GLU A 71 9.92 16.79 -0.46
C GLU A 71 8.92 15.83 -1.13
N PHE A 72 9.41 15.09 -2.12
CA PHE A 72 8.62 14.15 -2.91
C PHE A 72 9.21 12.75 -2.78
N LYS A 73 8.34 11.74 -2.92
CA LYS A 73 8.77 10.34 -2.92
C LYS A 73 9.17 9.88 -4.32
N LEU A 74 8.42 10.29 -5.34
CA LEU A 74 8.60 9.85 -6.73
C LEU A 74 9.08 10.98 -7.64
N LEU A 75 8.68 12.22 -7.34
CA LEU A 75 8.98 13.36 -8.20
C LEU A 75 10.37 13.96 -7.90
N PRO A 76 11.06 14.53 -8.90
CA PRO A 76 12.34 15.17 -8.68
C PRO A 76 12.17 16.43 -7.83
N ALA A 77 13.20 16.76 -7.04
CA ALA A 77 13.18 17.88 -6.10
C ALA A 77 12.92 19.27 -6.75
N ASP A 78 13.03 19.38 -8.08
CA ASP A 78 12.77 20.60 -8.84
C ASP A 78 11.35 20.67 -9.43
N PHE A 79 10.56 19.60 -9.33
CA PHE A 79 9.21 19.50 -9.88
C PHE A 79 8.31 20.61 -9.33
N MET A 80 8.40 20.84 -8.01
CA MET A 80 7.80 22.00 -7.35
C MET A 80 8.85 22.98 -6.89
N ASN A 81 8.64 24.23 -7.31
CA ASN A 81 9.31 25.39 -6.75
C ASN A 81 8.24 26.39 -6.35
N ALA A 82 8.02 26.57 -5.05
CA ALA A 82 6.93 27.41 -4.51
C ALA A 82 6.93 28.84 -5.10
N LYS A 83 8.10 29.40 -5.45
CA LYS A 83 8.21 30.72 -6.07
C LYS A 83 7.71 30.77 -7.52
N LYS A 84 7.61 29.62 -8.18
CA LYS A 84 7.18 29.48 -9.57
C LYS A 84 5.75 28.94 -9.70
N LEU A 85 5.11 28.56 -8.59
CA LEU A 85 3.72 28.10 -8.61
C LEU A 85 2.78 29.26 -8.91
N SER A 86 1.77 29.00 -9.72
CA SER A 86 0.74 29.97 -10.00
C SER A 86 0.03 30.35 -8.70
N GLN A 87 -0.13 31.66 -8.50
CA GLN A 87 -0.86 32.19 -7.37
C GLN A 87 -2.36 32.31 -7.67
N LYS A 88 -2.83 31.90 -8.87
CA LYS A 88 -4.24 32.06 -9.29
C LYS A 88 -5.22 31.36 -8.35
N PHE A 89 -4.84 30.22 -7.79
CA PHE A 89 -5.69 29.46 -6.87
C PHE A 89 -5.38 29.75 -5.39
N LYS A 90 -4.44 30.63 -5.09
CA LYS A 90 -4.06 30.98 -3.72
C LYS A 90 -5.26 31.52 -2.94
N GLY A 91 -5.48 31.00 -1.74
CA GLY A 91 -6.60 31.37 -0.87
C GLY A 91 -7.95 30.82 -1.30
N SER A 92 -8.03 30.03 -2.38
CA SER A 92 -9.27 29.34 -2.77
C SER A 92 -9.37 27.98 -2.09
N SER A 93 -10.54 27.64 -1.55
CA SER A 93 -10.82 26.29 -1.07
C SER A 93 -11.32 25.42 -2.22
N ALA A 94 -10.69 24.28 -2.44
CA ALA A 94 -11.17 23.28 -3.39
C ALA A 94 -10.92 21.88 -2.85
N PRO A 95 -11.78 20.90 -3.17
CA PRO A 95 -11.63 19.53 -2.73
C PRO A 95 -10.43 18.81 -3.35
N GLY A 96 -9.77 19.40 -4.35
CA GLY A 96 -8.47 18.90 -4.78
C GLY A 96 -7.72 19.88 -5.64
N PHE A 97 -6.46 19.58 -5.85
CA PHE A 97 -5.56 20.36 -6.67
C PHE A 97 -4.45 19.48 -7.23
N GLY A 98 -3.89 19.89 -8.35
CA GLY A 98 -2.81 19.16 -8.97
C GLY A 98 -1.88 20.02 -9.78
N LYS A 99 -0.69 19.46 -9.99
CA LYS A 99 0.24 19.90 -11.02
C LYS A 99 0.62 18.71 -11.84
N TYR A 100 0.55 18.88 -13.15
CA TYR A 100 1.01 17.92 -14.13
C TYR A 100 2.10 18.54 -14.99
N ARG A 101 3.18 17.80 -15.25
CA ARG A 101 4.27 18.16 -16.14
C ARG A 101 4.53 17.02 -17.10
N GLN A 102 4.34 17.30 -18.38
CA GLN A 102 4.74 16.42 -19.48
C GLN A 102 6.06 16.96 -20.06
N GLN A 103 7.06 16.09 -20.21
CA GLN A 103 8.36 16.46 -20.79
C GLN A 103 8.68 15.55 -21.97
N THR A 104 8.83 16.15 -23.15
CA THR A 104 9.49 15.54 -24.31
C THR A 104 10.65 16.44 -24.72
N LEU A 105 10.62 17.02 -25.92
CA LEU A 105 11.56 18.06 -26.36
C LEU A 105 11.28 19.39 -25.66
N PHE A 106 10.03 19.62 -25.26
CA PHE A 106 9.58 20.78 -24.48
C PHE A 106 8.87 20.30 -23.22
N SER A 107 8.84 21.16 -22.20
CA SER A 107 8.12 20.89 -20.96
C SER A 107 6.77 21.61 -21.00
N ASN A 108 5.69 20.85 -21.04
CA ASN A 108 4.33 21.35 -20.84
C ASN A 108 3.95 21.18 -19.38
N THR A 109 3.31 22.18 -18.79
CA THR A 109 2.94 22.13 -17.37
C THR A 109 1.57 22.75 -17.18
N GLU A 110 0.74 22.07 -16.41
CA GLU A 110 -0.59 22.53 -16.07
C GLU A 110 -0.81 22.39 -14.57
N GLU A 111 -1.30 23.47 -13.96
CA GLU A 111 -1.74 23.51 -12.58
C GLU A 111 -3.26 23.70 -12.60
N PHE A 112 -3.97 22.94 -11.78
CA PHE A 112 -5.43 22.93 -11.78
C PHE A 112 -5.99 22.68 -10.38
N ARG A 113 -7.21 23.17 -10.18
CA ARG A 113 -8.06 22.81 -9.04
C ARG A 113 -9.14 21.85 -9.48
N ILE A 114 -9.52 20.96 -8.58
CA ILE A 114 -10.58 19.98 -8.74
C ILE A 114 -11.75 20.38 -7.84
N THR A 115 -12.95 20.29 -8.35
CA THR A 115 -14.20 20.71 -7.70
C THR A 115 -15.31 19.70 -7.96
N ASN A 116 -16.38 19.80 -7.17
CA ASN A 116 -17.64 19.09 -7.41
C ASN A 116 -17.47 17.55 -7.55
N PRO A 117 -16.85 16.87 -6.58
CA PRO A 117 -16.71 15.41 -6.61
C PRO A 117 -18.07 14.73 -6.48
N ARG A 118 -18.34 13.78 -7.37
CA ARG A 118 -19.58 13.02 -7.48
C ARG A 118 -19.26 11.54 -7.53
N LEU A 119 -19.59 10.80 -6.47
CA LEU A 119 -19.34 9.36 -6.39
C LEU A 119 -20.38 8.59 -7.23
N LYS A 120 -19.90 7.77 -8.16
CA LYS A 120 -20.71 6.96 -9.08
C LYS A 120 -20.21 5.52 -9.05
N LYS A 121 -20.86 4.62 -8.29
CA LYS A 121 -20.55 3.17 -8.33
C LYS A 121 -19.04 2.88 -8.28
N GLY A 122 -18.36 3.32 -7.22
CA GLY A 122 -16.93 3.05 -7.02
C GLY A 122 -15.94 3.95 -7.77
N VAL A 123 -16.39 4.79 -8.72
CA VAL A 123 -15.55 5.82 -9.37
C VAL A 123 -16.01 7.22 -8.97
N VAL A 124 -15.14 8.22 -9.11
CA VAL A 124 -15.47 9.62 -8.79
C VAL A 124 -15.43 10.45 -10.05
N LEU A 125 -16.53 11.12 -10.35
CA LEU A 125 -16.62 12.13 -11.37
C LEU A 125 -16.31 13.49 -10.75
N VAL A 126 -15.41 14.26 -11.36
CA VAL A 126 -15.00 15.59 -10.86
C VAL A 126 -15.01 16.62 -11.98
N ASP A 127 -15.13 17.89 -11.60
CA ASP A 127 -14.87 19.02 -12.48
C ASP A 127 -13.48 19.58 -12.17
N TRP A 128 -12.78 20.13 -13.16
CA TRP A 128 -11.51 20.82 -12.92
C TRP A 128 -11.43 22.14 -13.68
N GLU A 129 -10.60 23.05 -13.17
CA GLU A 129 -10.25 24.32 -13.81
C GLU A 129 -8.75 24.56 -13.69
N ASN A 130 -8.11 24.96 -14.79
CA ASN A 130 -6.68 25.26 -14.82
C ASN A 130 -6.35 26.75 -14.65
N THR A 131 -5.06 27.06 -14.59
CA THR A 131 -4.59 28.44 -14.41
C THR A 131 -4.94 29.36 -15.59
N ALA A 132 -5.25 28.83 -16.77
CA ALA A 132 -5.78 29.60 -17.90
C ALA A 132 -7.31 29.84 -17.83
N GLY A 133 -8.01 29.17 -16.91
CA GLY A 133 -9.48 29.23 -16.79
C GLY A 133 -10.21 28.25 -17.71
N ILE A 134 -9.47 27.36 -18.38
CA ILE A 134 -10.04 26.23 -19.11
C ILE A 134 -10.63 25.27 -18.08
N LYS A 135 -11.81 24.75 -18.39
CA LYS A 135 -12.55 23.83 -17.53
C LYS A 135 -12.75 22.51 -18.25
N GLY A 136 -12.74 21.43 -17.47
CA GLY A 136 -13.03 20.10 -17.96
C GLY A 136 -13.62 19.22 -16.87
N GLU A 137 -13.79 17.95 -17.23
CA GLU A 137 -14.35 16.94 -16.35
C GLU A 137 -13.46 15.71 -16.40
N ALA A 138 -13.31 15.04 -15.28
CA ALA A 138 -12.45 13.88 -15.16
C ALA A 138 -13.10 12.77 -14.35
N VAL A 139 -12.65 11.54 -14.62
CA VAL A 139 -12.98 10.35 -13.84
C VAL A 139 -11.74 9.99 -13.03
N ILE A 140 -11.91 9.79 -11.72
CA ILE A 140 -10.92 9.24 -10.81
C ILE A 140 -11.37 7.83 -10.44
N ILE A 141 -10.48 6.87 -10.66
CA ILE A 141 -10.71 5.44 -10.47
C ILE A 141 -9.77 4.94 -9.37
N PRO A 142 -10.27 4.80 -8.15
CA PRO A 142 -9.52 4.23 -7.04
C PRO A 142 -9.15 2.77 -7.29
N GLN A 143 -7.97 2.37 -6.83
CA GLN A 143 -7.48 1.01 -6.89
C GLN A 143 -7.44 0.39 -5.49
N SER A 144 -7.35 -0.95 -5.43
CA SER A 144 -7.34 -1.71 -4.17
C SER A 144 -6.11 -1.43 -3.29
N ASP A 145 -4.99 -1.02 -3.90
CA ASP A 145 -3.75 -0.66 -3.22
C ASP A 145 -3.71 0.81 -2.77
N GLY A 146 -4.84 1.52 -2.85
CA GLY A 146 -4.94 2.93 -2.49
C GLY A 146 -4.41 3.90 -3.55
N SER A 147 -3.82 3.43 -4.65
CA SER A 147 -3.50 4.27 -5.79
C SER A 147 -4.77 4.70 -6.55
N ILE A 148 -4.61 5.64 -7.47
CA ILE A 148 -5.70 6.10 -8.34
C ILE A 148 -5.25 6.09 -9.80
N ILE A 149 -6.21 5.93 -10.70
CA ILE A 149 -6.05 6.18 -12.13
C ILE A 149 -7.01 7.31 -12.50
N THR A 150 -6.59 8.20 -13.38
CA THR A 150 -7.41 9.33 -13.81
C THR A 150 -7.60 9.33 -15.31
N TYR A 151 -8.75 9.84 -15.77
CA TYR A 151 -9.01 10.11 -17.18
C TYR A 151 -9.69 11.47 -17.35
N GLY A 152 -9.25 12.27 -18.31
CA GLY A 152 -9.80 13.59 -18.60
C GLY A 152 -9.25 14.71 -17.71
N LEU A 153 -8.19 14.46 -16.94
CA LEU A 153 -7.48 15.54 -16.25
C LEU A 153 -6.58 16.28 -17.24
N THR A 154 -6.46 17.60 -17.07
CA THR A 154 -5.70 18.53 -17.93
C THR A 154 -6.38 18.89 -19.26
N SER A 155 -5.95 20.03 -19.81
CA SER A 155 -6.40 20.54 -21.11
C SER A 155 -5.65 19.95 -22.30
N PHE A 156 -4.65 19.10 -22.04
CA PHE A 156 -3.83 18.51 -23.08
C PHE A 156 -4.58 17.43 -23.87
N ASP A 157 -4.15 17.23 -25.12
CA ASP A 157 -4.58 16.08 -25.91
C ASP A 157 -4.24 14.79 -25.17
N ARG A 158 -5.04 13.73 -25.38
CA ARG A 158 -4.91 12.48 -24.62
C ARG A 158 -3.53 11.82 -24.68
N LEU A 159 -2.79 12.02 -25.76
CA LEU A 159 -1.42 11.49 -25.89
C LEU A 159 -0.44 12.17 -24.93
N LEU A 160 -0.75 13.37 -24.46
CA LEU A 160 0.10 14.17 -23.59
C LEU A 160 -0.47 14.31 -22.18
N SER A 161 -1.66 13.77 -21.92
CA SER A 161 -2.36 13.87 -20.65
C SER A 161 -1.89 12.78 -19.67
N PRO A 162 -2.26 12.85 -18.38
CA PRO A 162 -1.98 11.78 -17.42
C PRO A 162 -2.95 10.58 -17.53
N ASP A 163 -3.71 10.47 -18.62
CA ASP A 163 -4.80 9.52 -18.73
C ASP A 163 -4.33 8.06 -18.66
N GLY A 164 -4.96 7.26 -17.80
CA GLY A 164 -4.65 5.84 -17.66
C GLY A 164 -3.38 5.53 -16.88
N HIS A 165 -2.60 6.54 -16.48
CA HIS A 165 -1.46 6.33 -15.60
C HIS A 165 -1.87 6.16 -14.15
N LYS A 166 -1.06 5.38 -13.42
CA LYS A 166 -1.25 5.11 -12.00
C LYS A 166 -0.56 6.19 -11.17
N LEU A 167 -1.32 6.88 -10.32
CA LEU A 167 -0.79 7.80 -9.31
C LEU A 167 -0.76 7.08 -7.96
N GLN A 168 0.43 6.95 -7.39
CA GLN A 168 0.65 6.25 -6.13
C GLN A 168 0.27 7.15 -4.95
N LEU A 169 -0.40 6.58 -3.95
CA LEU A 169 -0.65 7.27 -2.68
C LEU A 169 0.66 7.40 -1.90
N VAL A 170 1.13 8.61 -1.68
CA VAL A 170 2.37 8.87 -0.94
C VAL A 170 2.12 9.34 0.49
N LYS A 171 0.95 9.92 0.76
CA LYS A 171 0.52 10.37 2.08
C LYS A 171 -1.01 10.39 2.17
N SER A 172 -1.59 9.72 3.17
CA SER A 172 -3.02 9.85 3.48
C SER A 172 -3.30 11.19 4.19
N LEU A 173 -4.42 11.83 3.87
CA LEU A 173 -4.88 13.07 4.50
C LEU A 173 -6.17 12.89 5.31
N LEU A 174 -6.65 11.65 5.47
CA LEU A 174 -7.79 11.34 6.32
C LEU A 174 -7.50 11.69 7.80
N PRO A 175 -8.48 12.19 8.55
CA PRO A 175 -8.32 12.40 9.99
C PRO A 175 -7.94 11.10 10.71
N PRO A 176 -7.14 11.16 11.79
CA PRO A 176 -6.71 9.98 12.55
C PRO A 176 -7.88 9.11 13.07
N ASP A 177 -9.04 9.74 13.30
CA ASP A 177 -10.26 9.11 13.83
C ASP A 177 -11.32 8.80 12.75
N PHE A 178 -11.02 9.08 11.47
CA PHE A 178 -11.97 8.90 10.36
C PHE A 178 -12.06 7.41 9.99
N GLY A 179 -12.87 6.65 10.73
CA GLY A 179 -13.16 5.23 10.54
C GLY A 179 -11.93 4.35 10.53
N ARG A 180 -11.64 3.73 11.68
CA ARG A 180 -10.49 2.83 11.88
C ARG A 180 -10.49 1.56 11.03
N ASN A 181 -11.51 1.35 10.19
CA ASN A 181 -11.38 0.46 9.05
C ASN A 181 -11.79 1.22 7.80
N PHE A 182 -10.90 1.23 6.82
CA PHE A 182 -11.23 1.57 5.45
C PHE A 182 -12.53 0.84 5.02
N SER A 183 -12.69 -0.44 5.39
CA SER A 183 -13.89 -1.25 5.16
C SER A 183 -15.18 -0.78 5.84
N ASP A 184 -15.15 0.06 6.88
CA ASP A 184 -16.37 0.51 7.59
C ASP A 184 -17.16 1.57 6.79
N TYR A 185 -16.54 2.16 5.78
CA TYR A 185 -17.19 3.06 4.82
C TYR A 185 -17.39 2.42 3.45
N ALA A 186 -17.05 1.14 3.30
CA ALA A 186 -17.47 0.28 2.21
C ALA A 186 -18.77 -0.43 2.60
N GLN A 187 -19.90 0.27 2.53
CA GLN A 187 -21.15 -0.46 2.35
C GLN A 187 -21.06 -1.19 1.00
N PRO A 188 -21.29 -2.52 0.95
CA PRO A 188 -21.33 -3.26 -0.30
C PRO A 188 -22.49 -2.71 -1.15
N GLY A 189 -22.16 -1.93 -2.16
CA GLY A 189 -23.13 -1.10 -2.88
C GLY A 189 -22.74 -0.78 -4.32
N SER A 190 -22.39 -1.80 -5.09
CA SER A 190 -22.39 -1.84 -6.57
C SER A 190 -21.30 -1.06 -7.32
N ALA A 191 -20.09 -1.60 -7.34
CA ALA A 191 -19.42 -1.84 -8.62
C ALA A 191 -18.92 -3.28 -8.60
N THR A 192 -19.43 -4.11 -9.51
CA THR A 192 -18.75 -5.36 -9.83
C THR A 192 -17.39 -5.02 -10.41
N ALA A 193 -16.35 -5.83 -10.20
CA ALA A 193 -15.03 -5.58 -10.79
C ALA A 193 -15.10 -5.32 -12.31
N SER A 194 -16.07 -5.96 -12.95
CA SER A 194 -16.42 -5.73 -14.34
C SER A 194 -16.79 -4.27 -14.68
N PHE A 195 -17.46 -3.52 -13.80
CA PHE A 195 -17.83 -2.13 -14.06
C PHE A 195 -16.63 -1.19 -14.02
N VAL A 196 -15.74 -1.33 -13.02
CA VAL A 196 -14.53 -0.49 -12.94
C VAL A 196 -13.59 -0.78 -14.11
N GLU A 197 -13.42 -2.05 -14.46
CA GLU A 197 -12.62 -2.44 -15.63
C GLU A 197 -13.27 -2.02 -16.96
N GLU A 198 -14.61 -2.04 -17.06
CA GLU A 198 -15.36 -1.48 -18.20
C GLU A 198 -15.11 0.04 -18.32
N ILE A 199 -15.20 0.80 -17.22
CA ILE A 199 -14.95 2.24 -17.24
C ILE A 199 -13.50 2.56 -17.64
N LYS A 200 -12.50 1.81 -17.14
CA LYS A 200 -11.10 1.95 -17.58
C LYS A 200 -10.96 1.70 -19.09
N THR A 201 -11.59 0.62 -19.57
CA THR A 201 -11.56 0.22 -20.98
C THR A 201 -12.24 1.24 -21.87
N ASP A 202 -13.37 1.83 -21.44
CA ASP A 202 -14.17 2.77 -22.22
C ASP A 202 -13.61 4.20 -22.21
N CYS A 203 -13.01 4.64 -21.11
CA CYS A 203 -12.42 5.98 -21.01
C CYS A 203 -11.28 6.19 -22.02
N GLY A 204 -10.48 5.15 -22.29
CA GLY A 204 -9.38 5.18 -23.25
C GLY A 204 -9.80 5.60 -24.67
N PRO A 205 -10.78 4.94 -25.30
CA PRO A 205 -11.33 5.31 -26.61
C PRO A 205 -12.44 6.38 -26.55
N ASP A 206 -13.35 6.36 -25.57
CA ASP A 206 -14.53 7.23 -25.51
C ASP A 206 -14.81 7.83 -24.11
N LEU A 207 -13.89 8.68 -23.63
CA LEU A 207 -14.13 9.48 -22.42
C LEU A 207 -15.44 10.27 -22.46
N LYS A 208 -15.81 10.86 -23.61
CA LYS A 208 -16.98 11.76 -23.68
C LYS A 208 -18.29 10.99 -23.51
N GLY A 209 -18.42 9.84 -24.15
CA GLY A 209 -19.55 8.93 -23.95
C GLY A 209 -19.57 8.35 -22.54
N THR A 210 -18.40 7.99 -22.00
CA THR A 210 -18.28 7.47 -20.63
C THR A 210 -18.71 8.51 -19.58
N LEU A 211 -18.24 9.76 -19.70
CA LEU A 211 -18.65 10.86 -18.83
C LEU A 211 -20.16 11.12 -18.92
N LYS A 212 -20.75 11.09 -20.13
CA LYS A 212 -22.19 11.24 -20.31
C LYS A 212 -22.95 10.13 -19.59
N ARG A 213 -22.54 8.87 -19.77
CA ARG A 213 -23.13 7.70 -19.11
C ARG A 213 -23.05 7.80 -17.58
N LEU A 214 -21.88 8.16 -17.04
CA LEU A 214 -21.68 8.32 -15.60
C LEU A 214 -22.53 9.44 -14.99
N LYS A 215 -22.79 10.52 -15.74
CA LYS A 215 -23.66 11.61 -15.28
C LYS A 215 -25.14 11.21 -15.19
N GLU A 216 -25.59 10.38 -16.13
CA GLU A 216 -26.97 9.88 -16.17
C GLU A 216 -27.25 8.86 -15.04
N MET A 217 -26.20 8.31 -14.41
CA MET A 217 -26.33 7.44 -13.24
C MET A 217 -26.66 8.23 -11.97
N PRO A 218 -27.44 7.66 -11.02
CA PRO A 218 -27.67 8.28 -9.73
C PRO A 218 -26.37 8.42 -8.93
N ASP A 219 -26.26 9.47 -8.12
CA ASP A 219 -25.16 9.61 -7.16
C ASP A 219 -25.23 8.50 -6.11
N THR A 220 -24.05 8.01 -5.71
CA THR A 220 -23.91 7.14 -4.54
C THR A 220 -23.63 8.04 -3.33
N SER A 221 -24.45 7.96 -2.29
CA SER A 221 -24.25 8.76 -1.07
C SER A 221 -22.93 8.38 -0.38
N LEU A 222 -22.12 9.37 -0.02
CA LEU A 222 -21.02 9.19 0.94
C LEU A 222 -21.63 8.87 2.32
N PRO A 223 -20.97 8.09 3.19
CA PRO A 223 -21.47 7.84 4.54
C PRO A 223 -21.60 9.16 5.29
N GLU A 224 -22.80 9.46 5.82
CA GLU A 224 -22.99 10.61 6.70
C GLU A 224 -22.23 10.40 8.02
N GLN A 225 -21.51 11.44 8.47
CA GLN A 225 -21.05 11.54 9.85
C GLN A 225 -22.27 11.55 10.77
N SER A 226 -22.58 10.41 11.39
CA SER A 226 -23.61 10.35 12.42
C SER A 226 -23.07 11.03 13.67
N SER A 227 -23.57 12.23 13.96
CA SER A 227 -23.40 12.90 15.24
C SER A 227 -24.14 12.10 16.31
N VAL A 228 -23.42 11.33 17.12
CA VAL A 228 -24.02 10.73 18.32
C VAL A 228 -23.67 11.62 19.50
N ALA A 229 -24.69 12.33 19.98
CA ALA A 229 -24.68 13.10 21.21
C ALA A 229 -24.31 12.21 22.41
N ALA A 230 -23.68 12.86 23.40
CA ALA A 230 -23.14 12.28 24.61
C ALA A 230 -24.03 11.22 25.28
N SER A 231 -23.44 10.06 25.52
CA SER A 231 -23.88 9.13 26.57
C SER A 231 -22.64 8.42 27.13
N GLU A 232 -22.32 8.73 28.38
CA GLU A 232 -21.24 8.12 29.17
C GLU A 232 -21.52 6.63 29.41
N THR A 233 -20.59 5.73 29.01
CA THR A 233 -20.11 4.48 29.67
C THR A 233 -19.52 3.48 28.65
N PRO A 234 -18.63 2.53 29.03
CA PRO A 234 -17.35 2.65 29.73
C PRO A 234 -16.15 2.33 28.80
N GLN A 235 -14.99 2.87 29.15
CA GLN A 235 -13.71 2.78 28.46
C GLN A 235 -13.25 1.31 28.26
N ALA A 236 -13.25 0.82 27.01
CA ALA A 236 -12.66 -0.48 26.67
C ALA A 236 -11.14 -0.39 26.66
N THR A 237 -10.50 -1.20 27.49
CA THR A 237 -9.06 -1.35 27.63
C THR A 237 -8.40 -1.87 26.35
N THR A 238 -7.40 -1.14 25.82
CA THR A 238 -6.56 -1.50 24.65
C THR A 238 -5.47 -2.54 24.95
N ASP A 239 -5.56 -3.24 26.08
CA ASP A 239 -4.56 -4.21 26.48
C ASP A 239 -4.59 -5.44 25.55
N GLY A 240 -3.56 -5.62 24.72
CA GLY A 240 -3.37 -6.84 23.90
C GLY A 240 -3.47 -6.68 22.38
N LYS A 241 -3.55 -5.47 21.82
CA LYS A 241 -3.50 -5.28 20.36
C LYS A 241 -2.07 -5.35 19.84
N TYR A 242 -1.83 -6.12 18.77
CA TYR A 242 -0.53 -6.20 18.08
C TYR A 242 -0.54 -5.35 16.80
N VAL A 243 0.59 -4.71 16.52
CA VAL A 243 0.83 -3.85 15.37
C VAL A 243 2.22 -4.12 14.81
N THR A 244 2.46 -3.84 13.53
CA THR A 244 3.77 -3.92 12.88
C THR A 244 4.17 -2.57 12.30
N ILE A 245 5.47 -2.33 12.13
CA ILE A 245 5.99 -1.16 11.43
C ILE A 245 6.11 -1.46 9.93
N LYS A 246 5.63 -0.58 9.04
CA LYS A 246 5.82 -0.69 7.57
C LYS A 246 6.46 0.54 6.94
N MET A 247 7.08 1.38 7.77
CA MET A 247 7.83 2.55 7.33
C MET A 247 9.29 2.46 7.80
N ALA A 248 10.21 2.86 6.93
CA ALA A 248 11.62 2.99 7.29
C ALA A 248 11.86 4.25 8.15
N GLY A 249 12.94 4.24 8.94
CA GLY A 249 13.38 5.42 9.72
C GLY A 249 12.52 5.73 10.96
N VAL A 250 11.71 4.77 11.40
CA VAL A 250 10.88 4.89 12.61
C VAL A 250 11.74 4.62 13.84
N ASN A 251 11.51 5.39 14.90
CA ASN A 251 12.22 5.24 16.18
C ASN A 251 11.24 4.95 17.31
N LEU A 252 11.68 4.13 18.26
CA LEU A 252 11.00 3.99 19.54
C LEU A 252 11.48 5.10 20.47
N GLN A 253 10.57 5.95 20.92
CA GLN A 253 10.88 7.17 21.67
C GLN A 253 10.58 7.02 23.16
N SER A 254 11.29 7.77 24.01
CA SER A 254 11.09 7.74 25.46
C SER A 254 9.84 8.51 25.91
N ALA A 255 9.35 9.45 25.09
CA ALA A 255 8.12 10.22 25.29
C ALA A 255 7.37 10.41 23.95
N PRO A 256 6.07 10.77 23.96
CA PRO A 256 5.29 11.01 22.73
C PRO A 256 5.66 12.35 22.05
N ASP A 257 6.93 12.47 21.68
CA ASP A 257 7.53 13.64 21.04
C ASP A 257 8.72 13.18 20.17
N THR A 258 8.77 13.67 18.92
CA THR A 258 9.84 13.36 17.96
C THR A 258 11.20 13.86 18.40
N ARG A 259 11.25 14.81 19.33
CA ARG A 259 12.47 15.37 19.92
C ARG A 259 12.91 14.67 21.20
N SER A 260 12.13 13.73 21.71
CA SER A 260 12.51 12.99 22.91
C SER A 260 13.66 12.02 22.64
N ALA A 261 14.27 11.50 23.70
CA ALA A 261 15.39 10.58 23.56
C ALA A 261 14.94 9.27 22.92
N LYS A 262 15.72 8.78 21.96
CA LYS A 262 15.52 7.48 21.31
C LYS A 262 15.81 6.34 22.30
N VAL A 263 14.85 5.43 22.45
CA VAL A 263 14.98 4.18 23.21
C VAL A 263 15.66 3.12 22.36
N ALA A 264 15.20 2.95 21.12
CA ALA A 264 15.75 1.99 20.16
C ALA A 264 15.45 2.44 18.72
N ASP A 265 16.32 2.03 17.79
CA ASP A 265 15.98 1.99 16.37
C ASP A 265 14.93 0.90 16.11
N THR A 266 14.06 1.12 15.13
CA THR A 266 13.07 0.12 14.73
C THR A 266 13.14 -0.13 13.22
N HIS A 267 12.84 -1.35 12.82
CA HIS A 267 12.85 -1.78 11.43
C HIS A 267 11.45 -2.16 10.95
N MET A 268 11.25 -2.11 9.64
CA MET A 268 10.03 -2.62 9.02
C MET A 268 9.84 -4.11 9.37
N GLY A 269 8.59 -4.47 9.62
CA GLY A 269 8.18 -5.81 10.05
C GLY A 269 8.23 -6.04 11.56
N GLU A 270 8.91 -5.20 12.34
CA GLU A 270 8.93 -5.40 13.79
C GLU A 270 7.52 -5.30 14.39
N ILE A 271 7.17 -6.27 15.24
CA ILE A 271 5.86 -6.37 15.87
C ILE A 271 5.90 -5.82 17.30
N PHE A 272 4.93 -4.97 17.61
CA PHE A 272 4.73 -4.36 18.91
C PHE A 272 3.36 -4.69 19.47
N ARG A 273 3.30 -4.91 20.77
CA ARG A 273 2.05 -4.92 21.53
C ARG A 273 1.78 -3.51 22.04
N LEU A 274 0.58 -2.99 21.78
CA LEU A 274 0.12 -1.75 22.38
C LEU A 274 -0.12 -1.97 23.88
N THR A 275 0.47 -1.08 24.68
CA THR A 275 0.37 -1.11 26.15
C THR A 275 -0.47 0.05 26.68
N ASP A 276 -0.85 0.98 25.81
CA ASP A 276 -1.72 2.10 26.12
C ASP A 276 -2.63 2.41 24.92
N THR A 277 -3.62 3.26 25.13
CA THR A 277 -4.48 3.77 24.08
C THR A 277 -3.72 4.81 23.23
N PRO A 278 -3.76 4.73 21.90
CA PRO A 278 -3.25 5.79 21.03
C PRO A 278 -3.83 7.16 21.40
N ALA A 279 -2.97 8.16 21.56
CA ALA A 279 -3.37 9.53 21.85
C ALA A 279 -2.39 10.52 21.21
N ASN A 280 -2.92 11.60 20.62
CA ASN A 280 -2.14 12.68 20.04
C ASN A 280 -1.09 12.24 18.99
N GLY A 281 -1.38 11.19 18.22
CA GLY A 281 -0.48 10.66 17.19
C GLY A 281 0.63 9.74 17.71
N TRP A 282 0.59 9.37 18.99
CA TRP A 282 1.54 8.48 19.61
C TRP A 282 0.83 7.36 20.35
N VAL A 283 1.51 6.23 20.50
CA VAL A 283 1.04 5.16 21.37
C VAL A 283 2.22 4.52 22.08
N LYS A 284 2.01 4.16 23.34
CA LYS A 284 2.99 3.40 24.10
C LYS A 284 2.92 1.94 23.69
N ALA A 285 4.02 1.39 23.22
CA ALA A 285 4.08 0.04 22.69
C ALA A 285 5.36 -0.68 23.14
N ARG A 286 5.27 -2.01 23.24
CA ARG A 286 6.38 -2.90 23.60
C ARG A 286 6.69 -3.86 22.46
N ASN A 287 7.93 -3.88 21.99
CA ASN A 287 8.39 -4.83 20.98
C ASN A 287 8.29 -6.25 21.57
N ILE A 288 7.67 -7.18 20.83
CA ILE A 288 7.33 -8.50 21.38
C ILE A 288 8.54 -9.45 21.46
N ALA A 289 9.61 -9.19 20.71
CA ALA A 289 10.81 -10.02 20.71
C ALA A 289 11.91 -9.45 21.61
N THR A 290 12.14 -8.13 21.56
CA THR A 290 13.20 -7.47 22.34
C THR A 290 12.74 -7.04 23.73
N GLY A 291 11.43 -6.83 23.91
CA GLY A 291 10.86 -6.30 25.15
C GLY A 291 11.05 -4.80 25.35
N ASN A 292 11.70 -4.10 24.41
CA ASN A 292 11.85 -2.65 24.47
C ASN A 292 10.49 -1.96 24.45
N GLU A 293 10.28 -0.99 25.34
CA GLU A 293 9.02 -0.27 25.49
C GLU A 293 9.24 1.24 25.39
N GLY A 294 8.35 1.92 24.68
CA GLY A 294 8.42 3.35 24.43
C GLY A 294 7.22 3.83 23.64
N TYR A 295 7.30 5.03 23.08
CA TYR A 295 6.28 5.64 22.26
C TYR A 295 6.65 5.54 20.78
N ILE A 296 5.69 5.14 19.96
CA ILE A 296 5.83 5.10 18.51
C ILE A 296 4.75 5.99 17.91
N GLU A 297 5.10 6.71 16.84
CA GLU A 297 4.14 7.47 16.06
C GLU A 297 3.11 6.50 15.46
N THR A 298 1.83 6.76 15.69
CA THR A 298 0.74 5.86 15.29
C THR A 298 0.63 5.75 13.76
N ILE A 299 1.12 6.75 13.02
CA ILE A 299 1.16 6.74 11.54
C ILE A 299 2.08 5.65 10.97
N CYS A 300 3.05 5.19 11.76
CA CYS A 300 4.03 4.20 11.36
C CYS A 300 3.57 2.76 11.66
N LEU A 301 2.44 2.61 12.36
CA LEU A 301 1.94 1.35 12.90
C LEU A 301 0.78 0.82 12.07
N PHE A 302 0.86 -0.45 11.75
CA PHE A 302 -0.12 -1.19 10.95
C PHE A 302 -0.69 -2.29 11.81
N ASP A 303 -2.01 -2.35 11.92
CA ASP A 303 -2.67 -3.35 12.75
C ASP A 303 -2.45 -4.77 12.22
N SER A 304 -2.35 -5.71 13.15
CA SER A 304 -2.44 -7.14 12.84
C SER A 304 -3.79 -7.42 12.16
N LYS A 305 -3.77 -7.82 10.89
CA LYS A 305 -4.96 -8.34 10.17
C LYS A 305 -5.08 -9.85 10.31
N TYR A 306 -3.95 -10.50 10.54
CA TYR A 306 -3.84 -11.94 10.74
C TYR A 306 -3.55 -12.26 12.20
N PRO A 307 -3.89 -13.46 12.67
CA PRO A 307 -3.50 -13.91 14.00
C PRO A 307 -1.97 -13.84 14.17
N LEU A 308 -1.54 -13.60 15.42
CA LEU A 308 -0.13 -13.62 15.75
C LEU A 308 0.37 -15.07 15.77
N THR A 309 0.71 -15.61 14.62
CA THR A 309 1.31 -16.95 14.45
C THR A 309 2.79 -16.83 14.10
N ALA A 310 3.56 -17.86 14.43
CA ALA A 310 4.94 -17.95 13.95
C ALA A 310 4.96 -18.02 12.42
N PRO A 311 6.04 -17.54 11.77
CA PRO A 311 6.26 -17.75 10.34
C PRO A 311 6.14 -19.21 9.93
N GLU A 312 5.62 -19.43 8.72
CA GLU A 312 5.40 -20.77 8.18
C GLU A 312 6.70 -21.58 8.10
N LEU A 313 6.64 -22.81 8.61
CA LEU A 313 7.76 -23.73 8.68
C LEU A 313 7.48 -24.96 7.83
N ALA A 314 8.41 -25.33 6.96
CA ALA A 314 8.39 -26.62 6.30
C ALA A 314 8.51 -27.77 7.32
N GLU A 315 7.94 -28.93 6.99
CA GLU A 315 7.99 -30.12 7.86
C GLU A 315 9.41 -30.69 8.00
N GLN A 316 10.26 -30.45 7.01
CA GLN A 316 11.62 -30.95 6.93
C GLN A 316 12.52 -29.94 6.20
N GLU A 317 13.82 -30.20 6.23
CA GLU A 317 14.82 -29.42 5.50
C GLU A 317 14.47 -29.33 4.01
N VAL A 318 14.72 -28.16 3.44
CA VAL A 318 14.46 -27.84 2.03
C VAL A 318 15.77 -27.54 1.33
N ASP A 319 15.87 -27.95 0.07
CA ASP A 319 17.11 -27.84 -0.70
C ASP A 319 17.39 -26.41 -1.20
N GLU A 320 16.37 -25.55 -1.23
CA GLU A 320 16.42 -24.20 -1.79
C GLU A 320 15.64 -23.18 -0.97
N ALA A 321 16.04 -21.91 -1.07
CA ALA A 321 15.35 -20.81 -0.43
C ALA A 321 13.98 -20.53 -1.08
N TYR A 322 12.87 -20.70 -0.36
CA TYR A 322 11.53 -20.40 -0.88
C TYR A 322 11.07 -18.95 -0.70
N LEU A 323 11.62 -18.20 0.26
CA LEU A 323 11.34 -16.76 0.43
C LEU A 323 12.53 -15.95 -0.08
N VAL A 324 12.32 -15.07 -1.04
CA VAL A 324 13.41 -14.33 -1.71
C VAL A 324 13.17 -12.82 -1.65
N ASN A 325 14.28 -12.10 -1.64
CA ASN A 325 14.37 -10.66 -1.79
C ASN A 325 15.57 -10.36 -2.70
N THR A 326 15.33 -9.58 -3.75
CA THR A 326 16.36 -9.17 -4.70
C THR A 326 16.56 -7.67 -4.57
N ASP A 327 17.81 -7.27 -4.41
CA ASP A 327 18.24 -5.88 -4.38
C ASP A 327 19.30 -5.69 -5.45
N VAL A 328 19.22 -4.59 -6.20
CA VAL A 328 20.26 -4.23 -7.16
C VAL A 328 20.99 -2.99 -6.71
N THR A 329 22.29 -3.04 -6.87
CA THR A 329 23.22 -1.95 -6.56
C THR A 329 23.99 -1.57 -7.81
N GLU A 330 24.71 -0.46 -7.77
CA GLU A 330 25.56 0.00 -8.87
C GLU A 330 26.65 -1.02 -9.30
N VAL A 331 26.93 -2.04 -8.48
CA VAL A 331 28.03 -2.99 -8.70
C VAL A 331 27.58 -4.45 -8.84
N CYS A 332 26.41 -4.81 -8.32
CA CYS A 332 25.86 -6.15 -8.42
C CYS A 332 24.35 -6.20 -8.16
N GLU A 333 23.69 -7.18 -8.75
CA GLU A 333 22.43 -7.73 -8.28
C GLU A 333 22.71 -8.72 -7.15
N GLN A 334 22.00 -8.59 -6.03
CA GLN A 334 22.05 -9.51 -4.91
C GLN A 334 20.66 -10.12 -4.69
N THR A 335 20.55 -11.43 -4.83
CA THR A 335 19.38 -12.19 -4.38
C THR A 335 19.69 -12.85 -3.05
N SER A 336 18.93 -12.52 -2.01
CA SER A 336 18.98 -13.19 -0.70
C SER A 336 17.70 -13.98 -0.50
N GLY A 337 17.81 -15.20 0.02
CA GLY A 337 16.68 -16.06 0.28
C GLY A 337 16.73 -16.73 1.64
N TRP A 338 15.55 -17.00 2.20
CA TRP A 338 15.36 -17.69 3.47
C TRP A 338 14.47 -18.92 3.32
N SER A 339 14.72 -19.89 4.18
CA SER A 339 13.83 -21.03 4.41
C SER A 339 13.89 -21.49 5.84
N PHE A 340 12.76 -21.96 6.35
CA PHE A 340 12.60 -22.35 7.74
C PHE A 340 11.92 -23.71 7.82
N TRP A 341 12.40 -24.57 8.72
CA TRP A 341 11.79 -25.88 8.94
C TRP A 341 11.82 -26.32 10.40
N LYS A 342 10.91 -27.23 10.72
CA LYS A 342 10.74 -27.77 12.07
C LYS A 342 11.95 -28.62 12.47
N ALA A 343 12.39 -28.44 13.72
CA ALA A 343 13.44 -29.25 14.36
C ALA A 343 12.96 -29.91 15.67
N GLY A 344 11.64 -30.08 15.80
CA GLY A 344 10.97 -30.69 16.95
C GLY A 344 10.53 -29.69 18.02
N GLY A 345 9.31 -29.87 18.55
CA GLY A 345 8.71 -28.90 19.47
C GLY A 345 8.57 -27.52 18.80
N ASN A 346 9.01 -26.47 19.49
CA ASN A 346 9.09 -25.12 18.93
C ASN A 346 10.47 -24.79 18.32
N LYS A 347 11.37 -25.77 18.15
CA LYS A 347 12.69 -25.54 17.58
C LYS A 347 12.60 -25.40 16.07
N VAL A 348 13.40 -24.50 15.54
CA VAL A 348 13.47 -24.17 14.11
C VAL A 348 14.91 -24.25 13.63
N LYS A 349 15.08 -24.70 12.39
CA LYS A 349 16.30 -24.54 11.62
C LYS A 349 16.01 -23.61 10.44
N ALA A 350 17.02 -22.87 10.00
CA ALA A 350 16.90 -21.95 8.89
C ALA A 350 18.10 -22.04 7.94
N LEU A 351 17.83 -21.84 6.66
CA LEU A 351 18.82 -21.61 5.61
C LEU A 351 18.69 -20.16 5.15
N ASN A 352 19.83 -19.46 5.08
CA ASN A 352 19.95 -18.23 4.32
C ASN A 352 20.89 -18.46 3.14
N SER A 353 20.37 -18.27 1.92
CA SER A 353 21.15 -18.33 0.69
C SER A 353 21.34 -16.93 0.13
N ILE A 354 22.54 -16.60 -0.32
CA ILE A 354 22.85 -15.31 -0.94
C ILE A 354 23.59 -15.56 -2.24
N SER A 355 23.07 -15.03 -3.33
CA SER A 355 23.68 -15.03 -4.66
C SER A 355 23.98 -13.59 -5.06
N LEU A 356 25.21 -13.33 -5.51
CA LEU A 356 25.62 -12.05 -6.06
C LEU A 356 26.08 -12.22 -7.50
N VAL A 357 25.53 -11.39 -8.37
CA VAL A 357 25.89 -11.28 -9.78
C VAL A 357 26.49 -9.90 -10.00
N TYR A 358 27.81 -9.83 -10.18
CA TYR A 358 28.51 -8.57 -10.41
C TYR A 358 28.42 -8.15 -11.87
N ASN A 359 28.44 -6.84 -12.11
CA ASN A 359 28.38 -6.25 -13.45
C ASN A 359 29.60 -6.59 -14.32
N ASP A 360 30.67 -7.10 -13.72
CA ASP A 360 31.87 -7.61 -14.41
C ASP A 360 31.84 -9.12 -14.70
N GLY A 361 30.68 -9.76 -14.51
CA GLY A 361 30.43 -11.17 -14.79
C GLY A 361 30.89 -12.14 -13.69
N ARG A 362 31.42 -11.65 -12.56
CA ARG A 362 31.71 -12.52 -11.41
C ARG A 362 30.42 -12.96 -10.73
N LEU A 363 30.39 -14.22 -10.29
CA LEU A 363 29.29 -14.81 -9.53
C LEU A 363 29.82 -15.28 -8.17
N ARG A 364 29.08 -15.01 -7.10
CA ARG A 364 29.38 -15.54 -5.75
C ARG A 364 28.12 -16.07 -5.10
N GLY A 365 28.27 -17.19 -4.38
CA GLY A 365 27.21 -17.80 -3.60
C GLY A 365 27.66 -18.01 -2.17
N TYR A 366 26.78 -17.73 -1.21
CA TYR A 366 26.97 -18.01 0.20
C TYR A 366 25.74 -18.73 0.75
N GLN A 367 25.97 -19.63 1.70
CA GLN A 367 24.92 -20.31 2.44
C GLN A 367 25.26 -20.30 3.92
N TYR A 368 24.27 -19.96 4.74
CA TYR A 368 24.38 -19.93 6.19
C TYR A 368 23.23 -20.69 6.82
N TYR A 369 23.53 -21.47 7.85
CA TYR A 369 22.55 -22.29 8.56
C TYR A 369 22.40 -21.78 9.98
N TYR A 370 21.16 -21.73 10.47
CA TYR A 370 20.85 -21.23 11.79
C TYR A 370 19.92 -22.17 12.54
N LYS A 371 19.98 -22.09 13.86
CA LYS A 371 18.99 -22.68 14.77
C LYS A 371 18.33 -21.58 15.59
N GLY A 372 17.12 -21.88 16.04
CA GLY A 372 16.35 -20.99 16.86
C GLY A 372 15.06 -21.60 17.36
N VAL A 373 14.14 -20.72 17.73
CA VAL A 373 12.81 -21.09 18.21
C VAL A 373 11.71 -20.28 17.54
N ALA A 374 10.59 -20.94 17.28
CA ALA A 374 9.34 -20.30 16.87
C ALA A 374 8.64 -19.70 18.09
N LYS A 375 8.13 -18.49 17.90
CA LYS A 375 7.32 -17.72 18.84
C LYS A 375 6.14 -17.12 18.07
N ASP A 376 5.10 -16.74 18.79
CA ASP A 376 3.95 -16.08 18.16
C ASP A 376 4.41 -14.77 17.51
N GLY A 377 4.27 -14.68 16.19
CA GLY A 377 4.63 -13.53 15.37
C GLY A 377 6.09 -13.49 14.87
N TYR A 378 6.98 -14.34 15.38
CA TYR A 378 8.38 -14.28 14.97
C TYR A 378 9.17 -15.58 15.19
N LEU A 379 10.27 -15.73 14.46
CA LEU A 379 11.33 -16.68 14.76
C LEU A 379 12.50 -15.94 15.41
N LEU A 380 13.07 -16.54 16.45
CA LEU A 380 14.29 -16.05 17.08
C LEU A 380 15.41 -17.03 16.74
N LEU A 381 16.32 -16.62 15.86
CA LEU A 381 17.51 -17.39 15.49
C LEU A 381 18.70 -16.86 16.29
N ASP A 382 19.30 -17.69 17.13
CA ASP A 382 20.33 -17.28 18.10
C ASP A 382 21.62 -18.09 18.01
N GLU A 383 21.68 -19.06 17.10
CA GLU A 383 22.84 -19.91 16.87
C GLU A 383 23.09 -20.10 15.36
N GLN A 384 24.34 -19.90 14.92
CA GLN A 384 24.79 -20.24 13.58
C GLN A 384 25.50 -21.59 13.59
N VAL A 385 25.23 -22.41 12.58
CA VAL A 385 25.70 -23.78 12.49
C VAL A 385 26.41 -23.96 11.16
N GLU A 386 27.49 -24.74 11.16
CA GLU A 386 28.08 -25.18 9.90
C GLU A 386 27.22 -26.26 9.25
N TYR A 387 27.29 -26.36 7.92
CA TYR A 387 26.52 -27.35 7.18
C TYR A 387 26.85 -28.78 7.66
N GLY A 388 25.82 -29.53 8.05
CA GLY A 388 25.95 -30.91 8.54
C GLY A 388 26.31 -31.06 10.02
N GLU A 389 26.59 -29.96 10.73
CA GLU A 389 26.96 -30.01 12.15
C GLU A 389 25.74 -29.95 13.09
N GLU A 390 25.81 -30.65 14.22
CA GLU A 390 24.75 -30.64 15.24
C GLU A 390 24.90 -29.52 16.25
N ASN A 391 26.10 -28.97 16.43
CA ASN A 391 26.39 -27.88 17.37
C ASN A 391 26.77 -26.63 16.59
N GLY A 392 26.26 -25.48 17.02
CA GLY A 392 26.59 -24.19 16.44
C GLY A 392 27.18 -23.22 17.46
N THR A 393 27.55 -22.05 16.95
CA THR A 393 28.06 -20.92 17.74
C THR A 393 26.93 -19.94 18.00
N LYS A 394 26.78 -19.50 19.25
CA LYS A 394 25.81 -18.46 19.59
C LYS A 394 26.13 -17.15 18.88
N LEU A 395 25.09 -16.52 18.34
CA LEU A 395 25.19 -15.21 17.73
C LEU A 395 25.37 -14.14 18.81
N GLU A 396 26.22 -13.13 18.54
CA GLU A 396 26.33 -11.95 19.40
C GLU A 396 25.02 -11.15 19.44
N SER A 397 24.34 -11.07 18.28
CA SER A 397 23.00 -10.50 18.13
C SER A 397 22.10 -11.51 17.44
N PRO A 398 20.99 -11.93 18.07
CA PRO A 398 20.02 -12.83 17.43
C PRO A 398 19.41 -12.21 16.18
N ILE A 399 19.09 -13.04 15.20
CA ILE A 399 18.30 -12.65 14.02
C ILE A 399 16.84 -12.88 14.35
N ILE A 400 16.02 -11.85 14.17
CA ILE A 400 14.57 -11.94 14.34
C ILE A 400 13.92 -11.93 12.96
N VAL A 401 13.13 -12.96 12.70
CA VAL A 401 12.33 -13.10 11.49
C VAL A 401 10.89 -12.83 11.86
N TRP A 402 10.32 -11.75 11.35
CA TRP A 402 8.96 -11.34 11.69
C TRP A 402 7.96 -11.84 10.66
N GLU A 403 6.83 -12.35 11.14
CA GLU A 403 5.68 -12.63 10.27
C GLU A 403 5.09 -11.31 9.77
N ASP A 404 4.67 -11.26 8.50
CA ASP A 404 3.89 -10.13 8.00
C ASP A 404 2.44 -10.21 8.51
N ILE A 405 2.24 -9.83 9.77
CA ILE A 405 0.92 -9.86 10.41
C ILE A 405 -0.09 -8.88 9.80
N ALA A 406 0.36 -7.93 8.98
CA ALA A 406 -0.50 -6.94 8.35
C ALA A 406 -1.04 -7.41 6.99
N ASP A 407 -0.22 -8.09 6.19
CA ASP A 407 -0.57 -8.43 4.80
C ASP A 407 -0.33 -9.90 4.43
N HIS A 408 0.45 -10.64 5.22
CA HIS A 408 0.76 -12.07 5.05
C HIS A 408 1.45 -12.40 3.71
N HIS A 409 2.28 -11.47 3.23
CA HIS A 409 3.04 -11.63 1.98
C HIS A 409 4.32 -12.46 2.12
N GLY A 410 4.78 -12.69 3.34
CA GLY A 410 6.03 -13.37 3.63
C GLY A 410 6.59 -12.94 4.98
N VAL A 411 7.92 -12.84 5.08
CA VAL A 411 8.59 -12.50 6.35
C VAL A 411 9.47 -11.27 6.21
N TYR A 412 9.62 -10.53 7.31
CA TYR A 412 10.60 -9.47 7.42
C TYR A 412 11.84 -9.93 8.17
N VAL A 413 13.02 -9.68 7.59
CA VAL A 413 14.31 -9.87 8.25
C VAL A 413 15.11 -8.58 8.10
N ASN A 414 15.51 -7.98 9.22
CA ASN A 414 16.26 -6.71 9.25
C ASN A 414 15.63 -5.60 8.37
N GLY A 415 14.31 -5.46 8.40
CA GLY A 415 13.59 -4.43 7.63
C GLY A 415 13.29 -4.78 6.18
N LYS A 416 13.76 -5.92 5.66
CA LYS A 416 13.52 -6.36 4.28
C LYS A 416 12.45 -7.44 4.22
N LEU A 417 11.53 -7.32 3.27
CA LEU A 417 10.48 -8.30 3.02
C LEU A 417 10.99 -9.40 2.06
N TYR A 418 10.85 -10.66 2.48
CA TYR A 418 11.15 -11.84 1.70
C TYR A 418 9.85 -12.58 1.36
N MET A 419 9.60 -12.86 0.08
CA MET A 419 8.33 -13.39 -0.44
C MET A 419 8.53 -14.69 -1.23
N PRO A 420 7.50 -15.53 -1.40
CA PRO A 420 7.61 -16.78 -2.16
C PRO A 420 8.20 -16.60 -3.57
N ALA A 421 9.21 -17.39 -3.93
CA ALA A 421 9.94 -17.27 -5.21
C ALA A 421 9.07 -17.36 -6.50
N ASN A 422 7.87 -17.94 -6.41
CA ASN A 422 6.90 -18.05 -7.49
C ASN A 422 5.79 -16.98 -7.48
N SER A 423 5.89 -15.94 -6.65
CA SER A 423 4.86 -14.89 -6.56
C SER A 423 4.79 -13.96 -7.79
N GLY A 424 5.55 -14.24 -8.86
CA GLY A 424 5.58 -13.40 -10.07
C GLY A 424 6.08 -11.97 -9.81
N SER A 425 6.63 -11.72 -8.63
CA SER A 425 7.11 -10.44 -8.16
C SER A 425 8.56 -10.59 -7.68
N GLY A 426 9.44 -10.98 -8.60
CA GLY A 426 10.71 -10.28 -8.61
C GLY A 426 10.34 -8.81 -8.79
N PHE A 427 10.39 -8.03 -7.71
CA PHE A 427 10.50 -6.59 -7.86
C PHE A 427 11.84 -6.37 -8.54
N ASP A 428 11.80 -6.23 -9.85
CA ASP A 428 12.90 -5.73 -10.64
C ASP A 428 13.11 -4.28 -10.21
N THR A 429 14.23 -4.00 -9.54
CA THR A 429 14.62 -2.65 -9.15
C THR A 429 15.36 -1.92 -10.27
N ASP A 430 15.43 -2.48 -11.48
CA ASP A 430 16.44 -2.08 -12.48
C ASP A 430 15.91 -1.36 -13.71
N ASP A 431 14.60 -1.21 -13.87
CA ASP A 431 14.04 -0.34 -14.92
C ASP A 431 14.09 1.16 -14.57
N TRP A 432 15.26 1.56 -14.04
CA TRP A 432 15.82 2.90 -14.16
C TRP A 432 16.80 2.95 -15.35
N GLY A 433 16.27 2.82 -16.58
CA GLY A 433 16.80 3.54 -17.74
C GLY A 433 16.99 2.75 -19.04
N GLU A 434 16.12 3.01 -20.01
CA GLU A 434 16.49 3.62 -21.30
C GLU A 434 15.56 4.82 -21.61
#